data_AF-A0A2V9Q394-F1
#
_entry.id   AF-A0A2V9Q394-F1
#
_cell.length_a   1.000
_cell.length_b   1.000
_cell.length_c   1.000
_cell.angle_alpha   90.00
_cell.angle_beta   90.00
_cell.angle_gamma   90.00
#
_symmetry.space_group_name_H-M   'P 1'
#
loop_
_entity.id
_entity.type
_entity.pdbx_description
1 polymer ?
#
loop_
_entity_poly.entity_id
_entity_poly.type
_entity_poly.pdbx_seq_one_letter_code
_entity_poly.pdbx_strand_id
1 'polypeptide(L)'
;MQRLCRIVVILGSAVSFSPLFAQFPVNLTPTTTVVKETVNNTSASGTYSNPSVGTTIGNVSKLPLSQLLPGFHGKIYASVVLFWGSGSGKHINVGYSAADPAQVDRQIKDIISRGMNGAILDWYGPNTWQEKAAEVWLQEVAKFPGFELAIQEDHNSLTLNGCKTSACAQKALISDLNYVAAHYFGSSHYVRINGRPLLTTFDVNWNYPDPSAV
;
A
#
# COMPACT_ATOMS: atom_id res chain seq x y z
N MET A 1 50.27 -86.04 -4.07
CA MET A 1 49.99 -85.53 -2.71
C MET A 1 49.93 -84.01 -2.78
N GLN A 2 48.75 -83.41 -2.68
CA GLN A 2 48.59 -81.98 -2.35
C GLN A 2 47.16 -81.78 -1.84
N ARG A 3 47.04 -81.43 -0.56
CA ARG A 3 45.78 -81.25 0.17
C ARG A 3 45.21 -79.87 -0.16
N LEU A 4 43.98 -79.82 -0.68
CA LEU A 4 43.22 -78.57 -0.79
C LEU A 4 42.57 -78.22 0.55
N CYS A 5 42.86 -77.02 1.02
CA CYS A 5 42.27 -76.38 2.19
C CYS A 5 40.85 -75.90 1.84
N ARG A 6 39.85 -76.25 2.66
CA ARG A 6 38.45 -75.81 2.49
C ARG A 6 38.27 -74.43 3.13
N ILE A 7 37.86 -73.45 2.33
CA ILE A 7 37.35 -72.16 2.81
C ILE A 7 35.83 -72.26 2.88
N VAL A 8 35.26 -72.00 4.07
CA VAL A 8 33.82 -71.89 4.30
C VAL A 8 33.43 -70.43 4.10
N VAL A 9 32.54 -70.16 3.14
CA VAL A 9 31.94 -68.84 2.93
C VAL A 9 30.61 -68.79 3.69
N ILE A 10 30.50 -67.91 4.68
CA ILE A 10 29.24 -67.64 5.39
C ILE A 10 28.50 -66.55 4.62
N LEU A 11 27.37 -66.92 3.98
CA LEU A 11 26.44 -65.99 3.36
C LEU A 11 25.58 -65.33 4.45
N GLY A 12 25.92 -64.10 4.84
CA GLY A 12 25.06 -63.25 5.67
C GLY A 12 23.95 -62.62 4.84
N SER A 13 22.70 -63.00 5.11
CA SER A 13 21.52 -62.38 4.51
C SER A 13 21.27 -61.01 5.14
N ALA A 14 21.51 -59.92 4.39
CA ALA A 14 21.14 -58.58 4.82
C ALA A 14 19.61 -58.42 4.68
N VAL A 15 18.90 -58.36 5.80
CA VAL A 15 17.46 -58.01 5.84
C VAL A 15 17.36 -56.49 5.83
N SER A 16 17.00 -55.92 4.69
CA SER A 16 16.71 -54.50 4.54
C SER A 16 15.36 -54.17 5.20
N PHE A 17 15.38 -53.53 6.37
CA PHE A 17 14.18 -52.90 6.94
C PHE A 17 13.94 -51.56 6.25
N SER A 18 13.01 -51.53 5.29
CA SER A 18 12.45 -50.27 4.79
C SER A 18 11.45 -49.73 5.82
N PRO A 19 11.63 -48.53 6.39
CA PRO A 19 10.57 -47.93 7.20
C PRO A 19 9.38 -47.63 6.29
N LEU A 20 8.26 -48.31 6.53
CA LEU A 20 6.95 -47.95 5.99
C LEU A 20 6.51 -46.64 6.67
N PHE A 21 6.91 -45.50 6.11
CA PHE A 21 6.21 -44.26 6.38
C PHE A 21 4.83 -44.37 5.75
N ALA A 22 3.81 -44.61 6.56
CA ALA A 22 2.43 -44.44 6.14
C ALA A 22 2.25 -42.96 5.74
N GLN A 23 2.24 -42.68 4.44
CA GLN A 23 1.70 -41.42 3.92
C GLN A 23 0.20 -41.44 4.20
N PHE A 24 -0.20 -40.94 5.37
CA PHE A 24 -1.59 -40.57 5.58
C PHE A 24 -1.92 -39.50 4.53
N PRO A 25 -2.92 -39.72 3.65
CA PRO A 25 -3.34 -38.68 2.73
C PRO A 25 -3.79 -37.49 3.55
N VAL A 26 -3.05 -36.39 3.46
CA VAL A 26 -3.49 -35.12 4.01
C VAL A 26 -4.67 -34.69 3.15
N ASN A 27 -5.88 -34.85 3.67
CA ASN A 27 -7.09 -34.31 3.05
C ASN A 27 -7.06 -32.79 3.21
N LEU A 28 -6.41 -32.12 2.26
CA LEU A 28 -6.52 -30.67 2.11
C LEU A 28 -7.88 -30.39 1.46
N THR A 29 -8.83 -29.85 2.21
CA THR A 29 -10.04 -29.26 1.65
C THR A 29 -9.74 -27.80 1.30
N PRO A 30 -9.63 -27.42 0.01
CA PRO A 30 -9.39 -26.03 -0.36
C PRO A 30 -10.57 -25.17 0.09
N THR A 31 -10.30 -24.07 0.79
CA THR A 31 -11.32 -23.08 1.18
C THR A 31 -11.56 -22.04 0.09
N THR A 32 -10.85 -22.14 -1.03
CA THR A 32 -10.85 -21.20 -2.15
C THR A 32 -10.68 -21.93 -3.48
N THR A 33 -10.84 -21.22 -4.60
CA THR A 33 -10.62 -21.73 -5.96
C THR A 33 -9.44 -21.01 -6.60
N VAL A 34 -8.75 -21.67 -7.55
CA VAL A 34 -7.67 -21.02 -8.33
C VAL A 34 -8.17 -19.72 -8.96
N VAL A 35 -9.39 -19.73 -9.49
CA VAL A 35 -10.02 -18.52 -10.06
C VAL A 35 -10.10 -17.42 -9.00
N LYS A 36 -10.61 -17.70 -7.80
CA LYS A 36 -10.75 -16.69 -6.73
C LYS A 36 -9.39 -16.11 -6.29
N GLU A 37 -8.33 -16.91 -6.34
CA GLU A 37 -6.96 -16.48 -6.00
C GLU A 37 -6.20 -15.83 -7.17
N THR A 38 -6.72 -15.87 -8.40
CA THR A 38 -6.00 -15.35 -9.60
C THR A 38 -6.72 -14.20 -10.30
N VAL A 39 -8.04 -14.05 -10.13
CA VAL A 39 -8.78 -12.92 -10.71
C VAL A 39 -8.36 -11.59 -10.07
N ASN A 40 -8.31 -10.54 -10.89
CA ASN A 40 -8.11 -9.18 -10.41
C ASN A 40 -9.19 -8.82 -9.39
N ASN A 41 -8.75 -8.35 -8.22
CA ASN A 41 -9.64 -7.96 -7.13
C ASN A 41 -9.32 -6.56 -6.60
N THR A 42 -8.55 -5.78 -7.35
CA THR A 42 -8.09 -4.45 -6.96
C THR A 42 -8.87 -3.35 -7.68
N SER A 43 -8.79 -2.12 -7.17
CA SER A 43 -9.30 -0.93 -7.86
C SER A 43 -8.37 -0.39 -8.94
N ALA A 44 -7.23 -1.03 -9.20
CA ALA A 44 -6.30 -0.60 -10.25
C ALA A 44 -6.91 -0.80 -11.66
N SER A 45 -6.28 -0.18 -12.67
CA SER A 45 -6.75 -0.34 -14.05
C SER A 45 -6.69 -1.81 -14.48
N GLY A 46 -7.80 -2.32 -15.02
CA GLY A 46 -7.89 -3.66 -15.58
C GLY A 46 -7.23 -3.81 -16.95
N THR A 47 -6.65 -2.74 -17.50
CA THR A 47 -5.99 -2.76 -18.81
C THR A 47 -4.52 -2.37 -18.75
N TYR A 48 -4.03 -1.89 -17.60
CA TYR A 48 -2.63 -1.55 -17.45
C TYR A 48 -1.76 -2.80 -17.38
N SER A 49 -0.78 -2.89 -18.26
CA SER A 49 0.26 -3.90 -18.25
C SER A 49 1.56 -3.25 -18.71
N ASN A 50 2.59 -3.32 -17.88
CA ASN A 50 3.93 -2.89 -18.25
C ASN A 50 4.94 -3.92 -17.72
N PRO A 51 5.42 -4.82 -18.60
CA PRO A 51 6.39 -5.86 -18.23
C PRO A 51 7.68 -5.30 -17.62
N SER A 52 8.08 -4.07 -17.99
CA SER A 52 9.32 -3.45 -17.53
C SER A 52 9.28 -3.01 -16.06
N VAL A 53 8.10 -2.90 -15.45
CA VAL A 53 7.94 -2.58 -14.03
C VAL A 53 7.37 -3.74 -13.21
N GLY A 54 7.26 -4.94 -13.81
CA GLY A 54 6.85 -6.16 -13.12
C GLY A 54 5.39 -6.19 -12.64
N THR A 55 4.56 -5.24 -13.06
CA THR A 55 3.16 -5.17 -12.65
C THR A 55 2.29 -5.97 -13.61
N THR A 56 1.80 -7.12 -13.17
CA THR A 56 0.73 -7.86 -13.84
C THR A 56 -0.60 -7.61 -13.13
N ILE A 57 -1.68 -7.56 -13.91
CA ILE A 57 -3.04 -7.58 -13.37
C ILE A 57 -3.19 -8.87 -12.56
N GLY A 58 -3.69 -8.77 -11.33
CA GLY A 58 -3.77 -9.93 -10.48
C GLY A 58 -4.46 -9.69 -9.16
N ASN A 59 -4.42 -10.73 -8.33
CA ASN A 59 -5.06 -10.75 -7.04
C ASN A 59 -4.12 -10.18 -5.96
N VAL A 60 -4.67 -9.35 -5.07
CA VAL A 60 -4.01 -8.91 -3.84
C VAL A 60 -4.87 -9.34 -2.66
N SER A 61 -4.26 -9.93 -1.63
CA SER A 61 -4.96 -10.48 -0.45
C SER A 61 -5.97 -9.51 0.17
N LYS A 62 -7.22 -9.96 0.29
CA LYS A 62 -8.32 -9.24 0.97
C LYS A 62 -8.37 -9.52 2.47
N LEU A 63 -7.38 -10.21 3.02
CA LEU A 63 -7.29 -10.40 4.46
C LEU A 63 -7.22 -9.03 5.16
N PRO A 64 -8.12 -8.72 6.11
CA PRO A 64 -8.06 -7.46 6.83
C PRO A 64 -6.69 -7.29 7.50
N LEU A 65 -6.05 -6.13 7.31
CA LEU A 65 -4.70 -5.90 7.87
C LEU A 65 -4.64 -6.03 9.39
N SER A 66 -5.75 -5.80 10.09
CA SER A 66 -5.86 -6.01 11.53
C SER A 66 -5.56 -7.47 11.95
N GLN A 67 -5.79 -8.45 11.07
CA GLN A 67 -5.44 -9.86 11.34
C GLN A 67 -3.93 -10.10 11.25
N LEU A 68 -3.19 -9.25 10.55
CA LEU A 68 -1.73 -9.31 10.45
C LEU A 68 -1.03 -8.54 11.57
N LEU A 69 -1.79 -7.79 12.38
CA LEU A 69 -1.28 -6.92 13.44
C LEU A 69 -1.95 -7.26 14.79
N PRO A 70 -1.75 -8.49 15.32
CA PRO A 70 -2.39 -8.91 16.56
C PRO A 70 -2.01 -7.99 17.74
N GLY A 71 -3.02 -7.53 18.48
CA GLY A 71 -2.84 -6.59 19.60
C GLY A 71 -2.83 -5.11 19.21
N PHE A 72 -2.84 -4.78 17.91
CA PHE A 72 -3.02 -3.41 17.46
C PHE A 72 -4.51 -3.07 17.37
N HIS A 73 -4.91 -2.00 18.06
CA HIS A 73 -6.30 -1.50 18.07
C HIS A 73 -6.43 -0.11 17.44
N GLY A 74 -5.36 0.42 16.86
CA GLY A 74 -5.38 1.71 16.20
C GLY A 74 -6.02 1.65 14.81
N LYS A 75 -6.15 2.83 14.20
CA LYS A 75 -6.61 2.95 12.82
C LYS A 75 -5.46 2.71 11.85
N ILE A 76 -5.76 2.06 10.73
CA ILE A 76 -4.81 1.77 9.65
C ILE A 76 -5.22 2.60 8.42
N TYR A 77 -4.27 3.30 7.82
CA TYR A 77 -4.52 4.16 6.67
C TYR A 77 -3.68 3.74 5.47
N ALA A 78 -4.26 3.80 4.27
CA ALA A 78 -3.49 3.66 3.03
C ALA A 78 -2.77 4.97 2.71
N SER A 79 -1.49 4.92 2.34
CA SER A 79 -0.86 6.06 1.65
C SER A 79 -1.28 6.04 0.18
N VAL A 80 -1.80 7.16 -0.31
CA VAL A 80 -2.36 7.27 -1.66
C VAL A 80 -1.63 8.37 -2.41
N VAL A 81 -0.89 7.99 -3.45
CA VAL A 81 -0.29 8.91 -4.41
C VAL A 81 -1.34 9.47 -5.37
N LEU A 82 -1.34 10.78 -5.59
CA LEU A 82 -2.38 11.47 -6.36
C LEU A 82 -1.96 11.92 -7.77
N PHE A 83 -0.72 11.65 -8.18
CA PHE A 83 -0.17 12.14 -9.46
C PHE A 83 -0.66 11.39 -10.72
N TRP A 84 -1.39 10.29 -10.55
CA TRP A 84 -1.85 9.46 -11.67
C TRP A 84 -2.86 10.18 -12.56
N GLY A 85 -2.68 10.05 -13.88
CA GLY A 85 -3.55 10.67 -14.88
C GLY A 85 -3.35 12.18 -15.07
N SER A 86 -2.30 12.78 -14.50
CA SER A 86 -2.01 14.23 -14.61
C SER A 86 -1.75 14.72 -16.04
N GLY A 87 -1.50 13.82 -16.99
CA GLY A 87 -1.17 14.19 -18.38
C GLY A 87 0.20 14.88 -18.54
N SER A 88 0.97 15.05 -17.45
CA SER A 88 2.25 15.78 -17.44
C SER A 88 3.41 15.03 -18.12
N GLY A 89 3.24 13.74 -18.41
CA GLY A 89 4.31 12.88 -18.92
C GLY A 89 5.40 12.52 -17.89
N LYS A 90 5.36 13.09 -16.68
CA LYS A 90 6.33 12.83 -15.61
C LYS A 90 6.11 11.50 -14.87
N HIS A 91 4.91 10.94 -15.00
CA HIS A 91 4.54 9.66 -14.42
C HIS A 91 4.03 8.73 -15.51
N ILE A 92 4.30 7.43 -15.33
CA ILE A 92 3.76 6.39 -16.21
C ILE A 92 2.23 6.44 -16.22
N ASN A 93 1.62 6.23 -17.38
CA ASN A 93 0.17 6.14 -17.48
C ASN A 93 -0.29 4.77 -16.97
N VAL A 94 -0.93 4.73 -15.81
CA VAL A 94 -1.44 3.51 -15.16
C VAL A 94 -2.87 3.14 -15.56
N GLY A 95 -3.41 3.77 -16.61
CA GLY A 95 -4.73 3.44 -17.16
C GLY A 95 -5.91 3.92 -16.31
N TYR A 96 -5.70 4.87 -15.40
CA TYR A 96 -6.76 5.59 -14.68
C TYR A 96 -6.32 7.01 -14.31
N SER A 97 -7.29 7.84 -13.90
CA SER A 97 -7.08 9.19 -13.37
C SER A 97 -7.32 9.20 -11.85
N ALA A 98 -6.41 9.79 -11.08
CA ALA A 98 -6.62 10.01 -9.64
C ALA A 98 -7.71 11.06 -9.35
N ALA A 99 -8.09 11.86 -10.34
CA ALA A 99 -9.16 12.86 -10.26
C ALA A 99 -10.47 12.39 -10.95
N ASP A 100 -10.63 11.08 -11.17
CA ASP A 100 -11.91 10.48 -11.60
C ASP A 100 -12.72 10.01 -10.38
N PRO A 101 -13.91 10.59 -10.09
CA PRO A 101 -14.73 10.18 -8.95
C PRO A 101 -15.06 8.68 -8.93
N ALA A 102 -15.28 8.06 -10.10
CA ALA A 102 -15.58 6.64 -10.17
C ALA A 102 -14.36 5.78 -9.80
N GLN A 103 -13.16 6.26 -10.11
CA GLN A 103 -11.92 5.61 -9.69
C GLN A 103 -11.72 5.75 -8.18
N VAL A 104 -11.96 6.93 -7.62
CA VAL A 104 -11.84 7.20 -6.18
C VAL A 104 -12.85 6.36 -5.38
N ASP A 105 -14.11 6.26 -5.81
CA ASP A 105 -15.11 5.37 -5.20
C ASP A 105 -14.62 3.91 -5.13
N ARG A 106 -14.05 3.40 -6.23
CA ARG A 106 -13.47 2.05 -6.26
C ARG A 106 -12.27 1.92 -5.33
N GLN A 107 -11.41 2.93 -5.25
CA GLN A 107 -10.25 2.93 -4.35
C GLN A 107 -10.67 2.92 -2.88
N ILE A 108 -11.64 3.76 -2.47
CA ILE A 108 -12.16 3.77 -1.10
C ILE A 108 -12.76 2.40 -0.75
N LYS A 109 -13.58 1.81 -1.65
CA LYS A 109 -14.12 0.46 -1.47
C LYS A 109 -13.03 -0.60 -1.35
N ASP A 110 -11.97 -0.51 -2.14
CA ASP A 110 -10.85 -1.46 -2.08
C ASP A 110 -10.11 -1.37 -0.74
N ILE A 111 -9.83 -0.15 -0.26
CA ILE A 111 -9.20 0.12 1.03
C ILE A 111 -10.05 -0.41 2.18
N ILE A 112 -11.35 -0.11 2.19
CA ILE A 112 -12.31 -0.62 3.20
C ILE A 112 -12.33 -2.15 3.18
N SER A 113 -12.36 -2.78 2.00
CA SER A 113 -12.41 -4.25 1.88
C SER A 113 -11.17 -4.95 2.44
N ARG A 114 -10.08 -4.21 2.70
CA ARG A 114 -8.83 -4.69 3.31
C ARG A 114 -8.71 -4.31 4.79
N GLY A 115 -9.81 -3.84 5.39
CA GLY A 115 -9.90 -3.53 6.82
C GLY A 115 -9.17 -2.26 7.24
N MET A 116 -8.85 -1.37 6.30
CA MET A 116 -8.29 -0.06 6.59
C MET A 116 -9.39 0.97 6.89
N ASN A 117 -9.05 1.99 7.66
CA ASN A 117 -9.98 3.01 8.17
C ASN A 117 -9.98 4.30 7.34
N GLY A 118 -9.03 4.47 6.42
CA GLY A 118 -8.91 5.70 5.68
C GLY A 118 -7.74 5.75 4.73
N ALA A 119 -7.51 6.94 4.19
CA ALA A 119 -6.40 7.24 3.30
C ALA A 119 -5.63 8.50 3.74
N ILE A 120 -4.32 8.49 3.56
CA ILE A 120 -3.47 9.68 3.68
C ILE A 120 -3.06 10.04 2.24
N LEU A 121 -3.45 11.25 1.84
CA LEU A 121 -3.38 11.72 0.46
C LEU A 121 -2.11 12.52 0.22
N ASP A 122 -1.28 12.04 -0.71
CA ASP A 122 -0.03 12.68 -1.12
C ASP A 122 -0.30 13.96 -1.93
N TRP A 123 0.04 15.11 -1.34
CA TRP A 123 -0.45 16.41 -1.77
C TRP A 123 0.68 17.41 -2.01
N TYR A 124 0.59 18.14 -3.13
CA TYR A 124 1.71 18.91 -3.70
C TYR A 124 1.43 20.42 -3.70
N GLY A 125 0.54 20.92 -2.86
CA GLY A 125 0.19 22.34 -2.85
C GLY A 125 -1.06 22.69 -3.67
N PRO A 126 -1.58 23.92 -3.50
CA PRO A 126 -2.73 24.43 -4.26
C PRO A 126 -2.44 24.52 -5.76
N ASN A 127 -3.49 24.50 -6.58
CA ASN A 127 -3.41 24.61 -8.05
C ASN A 127 -2.59 23.48 -8.73
N THR A 128 -2.42 22.35 -8.05
CA THR A 128 -1.77 21.15 -8.61
C THR A 128 -2.78 20.11 -9.05
N TRP A 129 -2.31 19.10 -9.78
CA TRP A 129 -3.14 17.94 -10.10
C TRP A 129 -3.54 17.16 -8.84
N GLN A 130 -2.63 17.08 -7.88
CA GLN A 130 -2.82 16.43 -6.59
C GLN A 130 -3.90 17.13 -5.78
N GLU A 131 -3.94 18.46 -5.79
CA GLU A 131 -5.06 19.22 -5.19
C GLU A 131 -6.39 18.86 -5.86
N LYS A 132 -6.45 18.88 -7.20
CA LYS A 132 -7.67 18.49 -7.92
C LYS A 132 -8.13 17.07 -7.56
N ALA A 133 -7.19 16.13 -7.43
CA ALA A 133 -7.51 14.76 -7.03
C ALA A 133 -7.96 14.70 -5.56
N ALA A 134 -7.31 15.44 -4.66
CA ALA A 134 -7.67 15.50 -3.24
C ALA A 134 -9.08 16.09 -3.02
N GLU A 135 -9.49 17.09 -3.80
CA GLU A 135 -10.86 17.61 -3.80
C GLU A 135 -11.88 16.53 -4.19
N VAL A 136 -11.57 15.68 -5.17
CA VAL A 136 -12.43 14.54 -5.54
C VAL A 136 -12.51 13.53 -4.39
N TRP A 137 -11.40 13.23 -3.72
CA TRP A 137 -11.41 12.39 -2.51
C TRP A 137 -12.28 12.98 -1.39
N LEU A 138 -12.20 14.30 -1.17
CA LEU A 138 -13.01 14.99 -0.17
C LEU A 138 -14.51 14.93 -0.47
N GLN A 139 -14.89 14.94 -1.74
CA GLN A 139 -16.29 14.78 -2.17
C GLN A 139 -16.75 13.32 -2.04
N GLU A 140 -15.94 12.38 -2.52
CA GLU A 140 -16.31 10.96 -2.58
C GLU A 140 -16.36 10.30 -1.19
N VAL A 141 -15.51 10.73 -0.25
CA VAL A 141 -15.49 10.17 1.11
C VAL A 141 -16.82 10.34 1.85
N ALA A 142 -17.61 11.37 1.52
CA ALA A 142 -18.92 11.61 2.12
C ALA A 142 -19.90 10.43 1.95
N LYS A 143 -19.66 9.55 0.97
CA LYS A 143 -20.44 8.33 0.73
C LYS A 143 -20.10 7.18 1.68
N PHE A 144 -19.03 7.30 2.47
CA PHE A 144 -18.44 6.21 3.25
C PHE A 144 -18.34 6.58 4.74
N PRO A 145 -19.43 6.44 5.51
CA PRO A 145 -19.40 6.67 6.96
C PRO A 145 -18.31 5.85 7.65
N GLY A 146 -17.51 6.50 8.50
CA GLY A 146 -16.42 5.86 9.25
C GLY A 146 -15.10 5.73 8.47
N PHE A 147 -15.07 6.06 7.18
CA PHE A 147 -13.82 6.23 6.44
C PHE A 147 -13.29 7.64 6.62
N GLU A 148 -11.99 7.77 6.81
CA GLU A 148 -11.35 9.07 7.04
C GLU A 148 -10.28 9.39 5.98
N LEU A 149 -9.95 10.67 5.84
CA LEU A 149 -8.82 11.14 5.06
C LEU A 149 -7.94 12.11 5.83
N ALA A 150 -6.66 12.15 5.48
CA ALA A 150 -5.71 13.17 5.90
C ALA A 150 -4.87 13.63 4.72
N ILE A 151 -4.28 14.82 4.82
CA ILE A 151 -3.32 15.33 3.84
C ILE A 151 -1.90 14.97 4.31
N GLN A 152 -1.09 14.50 3.36
CA GLN A 152 0.36 14.41 3.48
C GLN A 152 0.99 15.49 2.63
N GLU A 153 1.63 16.45 3.30
CA GLU A 153 2.42 17.50 2.67
C GLU A 153 3.70 16.90 2.06
N ASP A 154 3.81 16.89 0.74
CA ASP A 154 5.03 16.46 0.05
C ASP A 154 5.96 17.65 -0.18
N HIS A 155 7.28 17.49 0.02
CA HIS A 155 8.28 18.52 -0.28
C HIS A 155 8.19 19.13 -1.71
N ASN A 156 7.57 18.44 -2.66
CA ASN A 156 7.29 18.93 -3.99
C ASN A 156 6.38 20.17 -3.96
N SER A 157 5.49 20.34 -2.97
CA SER A 157 4.76 21.61 -2.77
C SER A 157 5.72 22.79 -2.63
N LEU A 158 6.78 22.61 -1.86
CA LEU A 158 7.79 23.61 -1.54
C LEU A 158 8.74 23.85 -2.72
N THR A 159 9.06 22.78 -3.45
CA THR A 159 9.91 22.84 -4.65
C THR A 159 9.18 23.52 -5.82
N LEU A 160 7.88 23.25 -5.99
CA LEU A 160 7.04 23.93 -6.98
C LEU A 160 6.88 25.43 -6.66
N ASN A 161 6.92 25.79 -5.38
CA ASN A 161 6.99 27.18 -4.92
C ASN A 161 8.38 27.84 -5.10
N GLY A 162 9.36 27.13 -5.67
CA GLY A 162 10.69 27.66 -5.97
C GLY A 162 11.59 27.89 -4.75
N CYS A 163 11.26 27.28 -3.60
CA CYS A 163 12.00 27.50 -2.37
C CYS A 163 13.37 26.81 -2.36
N LYS A 164 14.44 27.60 -2.17
CA LYS A 164 15.83 27.12 -2.10
C LYS A 164 16.45 27.21 -0.70
N THR A 165 15.71 27.74 0.28
CA THR A 165 16.19 27.96 1.65
C THR A 165 15.15 27.49 2.66
N SER A 166 15.58 27.10 3.86
CA SER A 166 14.67 26.69 4.94
C SER A 166 13.70 27.79 5.34
N ALA A 167 14.11 29.07 5.31
CA ALA A 167 13.22 30.19 5.61
C ALA A 167 12.10 30.36 4.57
N CYS A 168 12.40 30.13 3.27
CA CYS A 168 11.36 30.11 2.24
C CYS A 168 10.42 28.92 2.45
N ALA A 169 11.00 27.73 2.65
CA ALA A 169 10.24 26.50 2.84
C ALA A 169 9.31 26.58 4.06
N GLN A 170 9.77 27.17 5.17
CA GLN A 170 8.94 27.40 6.35
C GLN A 170 7.75 28.32 6.03
N LYS A 171 7.97 29.41 5.29
CA LYS A 171 6.88 30.32 4.88
C LYS A 171 5.88 29.62 3.96
N ALA A 172 6.37 28.83 3.00
CA ALA A 172 5.53 28.04 2.09
C ALA A 172 4.72 27.00 2.88
N LEU A 173 5.37 26.22 3.75
CA LEU A 173 4.72 25.24 4.61
C LEU A 173 3.63 25.88 5.49
N ILE A 174 3.88 27.06 6.08
CA ILE A 174 2.85 27.79 6.84
C ILE A 174 1.66 28.17 5.94
N SER A 175 1.91 28.60 4.70
CA SER A 175 0.85 28.90 3.73
C SER A 175 0.04 27.66 3.38
N ASP A 176 0.72 26.54 3.12
CA ASP A 176 0.12 25.27 2.77
C ASP A 176 -0.71 24.70 3.94
N LEU A 177 -0.20 24.76 5.17
CA LEU A 177 -0.95 24.41 6.38
C LEU A 177 -2.24 25.24 6.54
N ASN A 178 -2.18 26.55 6.29
CA ASN A 178 -3.36 27.41 6.35
C ASN A 178 -4.38 27.06 5.26
N TYR A 179 -3.90 26.74 4.05
CA TYR A 179 -4.75 26.30 2.96
C TYR A 179 -5.44 24.98 3.31
N VAL A 180 -4.68 23.98 3.76
CA VAL A 180 -5.24 22.68 4.16
C VAL A 180 -6.25 22.86 5.30
N ALA A 181 -5.96 23.74 6.26
CA ALA A 181 -6.88 24.04 7.34
C ALA A 181 -8.21 24.63 6.88
N ALA A 182 -8.18 25.55 5.92
CA ALA A 182 -9.38 26.17 5.38
C ALA A 182 -10.20 25.22 4.50
N HIS A 183 -9.55 24.31 3.76
CA HIS A 183 -10.21 23.47 2.75
C HIS A 183 -10.62 22.08 3.26
N TYR A 184 -9.81 21.46 4.13
CA TYR A 184 -9.98 20.05 4.49
C TYR A 184 -10.35 19.82 5.95
N PHE A 185 -9.79 20.59 6.88
CA PHE A 185 -9.98 20.31 8.32
C PHE A 185 -11.44 20.44 8.76
N GLY A 186 -12.28 21.19 8.04
CA GLY A 186 -13.71 21.29 8.33
C GLY A 186 -14.50 19.99 8.15
N SER A 187 -13.96 19.01 7.40
CA SER A 187 -14.65 17.76 7.13
C SER A 187 -14.80 16.88 8.37
N SER A 188 -15.98 16.27 8.54
CA SER A 188 -16.23 15.23 9.54
C SER A 188 -15.46 13.94 9.26
N HIS A 189 -15.00 13.76 8.03
CA HIS A 189 -14.15 12.64 7.60
C HIS A 189 -12.65 12.96 7.73
N TYR A 190 -12.26 14.16 8.20
CA TYR A 190 -10.85 14.47 8.38
C TYR A 190 -10.29 13.81 9.64
N VAL A 191 -9.16 13.09 9.50
CA VAL A 191 -8.51 12.40 10.63
C VAL A 191 -8.16 13.38 11.73
N ARG A 192 -8.52 13.01 12.97
CA ARG A 192 -8.18 13.76 14.17
C ARG A 192 -7.56 12.88 15.23
N ILE A 193 -6.52 13.40 15.88
CA ILE A 193 -5.92 12.82 17.07
C ILE A 193 -6.17 13.79 18.23
N ASN A 194 -6.88 13.34 19.27
CA ASN A 194 -7.27 14.17 20.42
C ASN A 194 -7.99 15.47 20.01
N GLY A 195 -8.88 15.37 19.01
CA GLY A 195 -9.64 16.51 18.47
C GLY A 195 -8.85 17.43 17.52
N ARG A 196 -7.54 17.22 17.33
CA ARG A 196 -6.70 18.02 16.44
C ARG A 196 -6.56 17.35 15.08
N PRO A 197 -6.68 18.10 13.96
CA PRO A 197 -6.51 17.54 12.63
C PRO A 197 -5.08 17.03 12.44
N LEU A 198 -4.96 15.83 11.85
CA LEU A 198 -3.68 15.24 11.50
C LEU A 198 -3.21 15.73 10.14
N LEU A 199 -1.96 16.20 10.06
CA LEU A 199 -1.25 16.40 8.80
C LEU A 199 0.09 15.68 8.91
N THR A 200 0.43 14.88 7.90
CA THR A 200 1.72 14.20 7.80
C THR A 200 2.60 14.92 6.76
N THR A 201 3.89 14.60 6.74
CA THR A 201 4.84 15.18 5.78
C THR A 201 5.62 14.08 5.09
N PHE A 202 5.94 14.25 3.81
CA PHE A 202 6.86 13.42 3.05
C PHE A 202 8.07 14.22 2.63
N ASP A 203 9.25 13.80 3.08
CA ASP A 203 10.56 14.37 2.75
C ASP A 203 10.77 15.87 3.02
N VAL A 204 9.85 16.56 3.69
CA VAL A 204 9.99 17.99 4.05
C VAL A 204 11.24 18.22 4.91
N ASN A 205 11.38 17.46 6.00
CA ASN A 205 12.54 17.58 6.91
C ASN A 205 13.86 17.11 6.27
N TRP A 206 13.79 16.19 5.31
CA TRP A 206 14.97 15.71 4.59
C TRP A 206 15.54 16.79 3.67
N ASN A 207 14.67 17.53 2.98
CA ASN A 207 15.08 18.58 2.04
C ASN A 207 15.32 19.93 2.71
N TYR A 208 14.64 20.20 3.83
CA TYR A 208 14.76 21.43 4.59
C TYR A 208 14.99 21.12 6.07
N PRO A 209 16.16 20.58 6.42
CA PRO A 209 16.46 20.21 7.79
C PRO A 209 16.43 21.45 8.69
N ASP A 210 15.90 21.27 9.90
CA ASP A 210 16.06 22.24 10.98
C ASP A 210 17.51 22.16 11.48
N PRO A 211 18.33 23.21 11.28
CA PRO A 211 19.70 23.19 11.75
C PRO A 211 19.82 23.14 13.28
N SER A 212 18.73 23.32 14.03
CA SER A 212 18.69 23.15 15.49
C SER A 212 18.29 21.74 15.96
N ALA A 213 17.90 20.86 15.03
CA ALA A 213 17.51 19.48 15.33
C ALA A 213 18.66 18.45 15.21
N VAL A 214 19.90 18.92 15.00
CA VAL A 214 21.15 18.15 14.93
C VAL A 214 22.13 18.55 16.02
#